data_AF-A0A3C0YAY7-F1
#
_entry.id   AF-A0A3C0YAY7-F1
#
_cell.length_a   1.000
_cell.length_b   1.000
_cell.length_c   1.000
_cell.angle_alpha   90.00
_cell.angle_beta   90.00
_cell.angle_gamma   90.00
#
_symmetry.space_group_name_H-M   'P 1'
#
loop_
_entity.id
_entity.type
_entity.pdbx_description
1 polymer ?
#
loop_
_entity_poly.entity_id
_entity_poly.type
_entity_poly.pdbx_seq_one_letter_code
_entity_poly.pdbx_strand_id
1 'polypeptide(L)'
;MTWDWQVFLNDDGSGRTYLEWMLDAWGWTLSVAGSAWVVAMLFGALMGTFRTLPNSPWLVRLGNVWVELFRNIPLLVQIFLWYFVVPKMIPSMKEVPGFVLVVLALGFFTSARIAEQVRAGVQALPRGQRYASMALGFTTAQTYRYVILPMAFRIIIPPLTS
;
A
#
# COMPACT_ATOMS: atom_id res chain seq x y z
N MET A 1 4.02 -33.06 30.13
CA MET A 1 3.43 -31.72 29.88
C MET A 1 2.03 -31.97 29.32
N THR A 2 0.98 -31.73 30.11
CA THR A 2 -0.40 -31.83 29.65
C THR A 2 -0.81 -30.45 29.13
N TRP A 3 -1.17 -30.37 27.85
CA TRP A 3 -1.68 -29.13 27.26
C TRP A 3 -3.09 -28.87 27.80
N ASP A 4 -3.29 -27.71 28.42
CA ASP A 4 -4.61 -27.27 28.90
C ASP A 4 -5.25 -26.34 27.87
N TRP A 5 -6.18 -26.91 27.09
CA TRP A 5 -6.93 -26.19 26.07
C TRP A 5 -8.12 -25.41 26.65
N GLN A 6 -8.51 -25.66 27.90
CA GLN A 6 -9.61 -24.93 28.54
C GLN A 6 -9.21 -23.49 28.89
N VAL A 7 -7.92 -23.16 28.83
CA VAL A 7 -7.41 -21.80 29.02
C VAL A 7 -8.14 -20.75 28.17
N PHE A 8 -8.61 -21.12 26.97
CA PHE A 8 -9.35 -20.20 26.09
C PHE A 8 -10.72 -19.78 26.63
N LEU A 9 -11.31 -20.59 27.51
CA LEU A 9 -12.61 -20.32 28.14
C LEU A 9 -12.46 -19.62 29.49
N ASN A 10 -11.23 -19.48 30.00
CA ASN A 10 -10.97 -18.79 31.25
C ASN A 10 -11.07 -17.27 31.05
N ASP A 11 -11.45 -16.57 32.12
CA ASP A 11 -11.49 -15.11 32.17
C ASP A 11 -10.06 -14.53 32.07
N ASP A 12 -9.89 -13.51 31.23
CA ASP A 12 -8.62 -12.80 31.04
C ASP A 12 -8.31 -11.75 32.14
N GLY A 13 -9.19 -11.62 33.13
CA GLY A 13 -9.15 -10.63 34.21
C GLY A 13 -9.96 -9.36 33.92
N SER A 14 -10.60 -9.25 32.74
CA SER A 14 -11.43 -8.12 32.34
C SER A 14 -12.92 -8.44 32.19
N GLY A 15 -13.35 -9.67 32.51
CA GLY A 15 -14.74 -10.09 32.38
C GLY A 15 -15.09 -10.70 31.03
N ARG A 16 -14.08 -11.03 30.22
CA ARG A 16 -14.21 -11.74 28.93
C ARG A 16 -13.25 -12.91 28.89
N THR A 17 -13.51 -13.86 28.01
CA THR A 17 -12.65 -15.04 27.85
C THR A 17 -11.39 -14.73 27.03
N TYR A 18 -10.32 -15.51 27.22
CA TYR A 18 -9.12 -15.42 26.37
C TYR A 18 -9.46 -15.63 24.88
N LEU A 19 -10.45 -16.46 24.57
CA LEU A 19 -10.92 -16.67 23.20
C LEU A 19 -11.52 -15.39 22.60
N GLU A 20 -12.40 -14.71 23.34
CA GLU A 20 -13.00 -13.44 22.92
C GLU A 20 -11.93 -12.37 22.71
N TRP A 21 -10.98 -12.24 23.63
CA TRP A 21 -9.86 -11.31 23.47
C TRP A 21 -9.03 -11.60 22.22
N MET A 22 -8.73 -12.88 21.94
CA MET A 22 -8.01 -13.26 20.72
C MET A 22 -8.78 -12.93 19.45
N LEU A 23 -10.10 -13.16 19.43
CA LEU A 23 -10.95 -12.84 18.28
C LEU A 23 -11.03 -11.32 18.06
N ASP A 24 -11.14 -10.53 19.13
CA ASP A 24 -11.10 -9.06 19.07
C ASP A 24 -9.76 -8.58 18.49
N ALA A 25 -8.64 -9.08 19.01
CA ALA A 25 -7.30 -8.71 18.56
C ALA A 25 -7.07 -9.12 17.09
N TRP A 26 -7.60 -10.27 16.69
CA TRP A 26 -7.57 -10.72 15.29
C TRP A 26 -8.39 -9.79 14.39
N GLY A 27 -9.57 -9.37 14.84
CA GLY A 27 -10.41 -8.38 14.15
C GLY A 27 -9.69 -7.04 13.93
N TRP A 28 -8.97 -6.55 14.94
CA TRP A 28 -8.12 -5.36 14.81
C TRP A 28 -7.02 -5.55 13.78
N THR A 29 -6.31 -6.68 13.83
CA THR A 29 -5.23 -7.00 12.90
C THR A 29 -5.72 -7.01 11.46
N LEU A 30 -6.84 -7.69 11.19
CA LEU A 30 -7.45 -7.72 9.86
C LEU A 30 -7.93 -6.35 9.41
N SER A 31 -8.53 -5.57 10.30
CA SER A 31 -9.05 -4.24 9.96
C SER A 31 -7.93 -3.29 9.57
N VAL A 32 -6.83 -3.28 10.33
CA VAL A 32 -5.63 -2.48 10.03
C VAL A 32 -4.98 -2.98 8.74
N ALA A 33 -4.74 -4.29 8.61
CA ALA A 33 -4.08 -4.88 7.45
C ALA A 33 -4.88 -4.65 6.16
N GLY A 34 -6.18 -4.91 6.18
CA GLY A 34 -7.05 -4.72 5.02
C GLY A 34 -7.13 -3.24 4.60
N SER A 35 -7.30 -2.33 5.57
CA SER A 35 -7.37 -0.89 5.28
C SER A 35 -6.04 -0.34 4.76
N ALA A 36 -4.92 -0.73 5.37
CA ALA A 36 -3.60 -0.35 4.91
C ALA A 36 -3.30 -0.92 3.51
N TRP A 37 -3.74 -2.14 3.23
CA TRP A 37 -3.58 -2.76 1.91
C TRP A 37 -4.34 -2.00 0.82
N VAL A 38 -5.57 -1.54 1.08
CA VAL A 38 -6.32 -0.69 0.15
C VAL A 38 -5.55 0.60 -0.15
N VAL A 39 -5.07 1.31 0.89
CA VAL A 39 -4.24 2.51 0.71
C VAL A 39 -2.98 2.19 -0.09
N ALA A 40 -2.30 1.09 0.24
CA ALA A 40 -1.08 0.68 -0.42
C ALA A 40 -1.30 0.38 -1.92
N MET A 41 -2.39 -0.30 -2.27
CA MET A 41 -2.74 -0.61 -3.65
C MET A 41 -3.04 0.65 -4.46
N LEU A 42 -3.83 1.57 -3.90
CA LEU A 42 -4.21 2.82 -4.58
C LEU A 42 -2.98 3.69 -4.83
N PHE A 43 -2.21 3.99 -3.79
CA PHE A 43 -1.04 4.86 -3.91
C PHE A 43 0.11 4.16 -4.64
N GLY A 44 0.28 2.86 -4.45
CA GLY A 44 1.33 2.08 -5.13
C GLY A 44 1.08 2.00 -6.64
N ALA A 45 -0.15 1.71 -7.06
CA ALA A 45 -0.54 1.73 -8.48
C ALA A 45 -0.33 3.12 -9.09
N LEU A 46 -0.76 4.17 -8.40
CA LEU A 46 -0.62 5.55 -8.87
C LEU A 46 0.85 5.95 -9.02
N MET A 47 1.65 5.80 -7.96
CA MET A 47 3.06 6.21 -7.95
C MET A 47 3.91 5.34 -8.88
N GLY A 48 3.63 4.04 -8.97
CA GLY A 48 4.27 3.15 -9.93
C GLY A 48 3.99 3.55 -11.38
N THR A 49 2.75 3.94 -11.68
CA THR A 49 2.37 4.45 -13.00
C THR A 49 3.10 5.75 -13.32
N PHE A 50 3.11 6.72 -12.40
CA PHE A 50 3.81 7.99 -12.60
C PHE A 50 5.28 7.83 -12.94
N ARG A 51 5.96 6.84 -12.34
CA ARG A 51 7.37 6.53 -12.61
C ARG A 51 7.66 5.94 -13.99
N THR A 52 6.62 5.56 -14.74
CA THR A 52 6.75 5.00 -16.09
C THR A 52 6.27 5.94 -17.19
N LEU A 53 5.57 7.03 -16.83
CA LEU A 53 4.99 7.95 -17.79
C LEU A 53 6.06 8.61 -18.68
N PRO A 54 5.89 8.56 -20.01
CA PRO A 54 6.78 9.25 -20.92
C PRO A 54 6.51 10.76 -20.94
N ASN A 55 7.56 11.54 -21.22
CA ASN A 55 7.48 12.99 -21.40
C ASN A 55 6.89 13.77 -20.20
N SER A 56 6.83 13.14 -19.02
CA SER A 56 6.27 13.73 -17.78
C SER A 56 7.32 13.72 -16.66
N PRO A 57 8.44 14.44 -16.80
CA PRO A 57 9.59 14.34 -15.88
C PRO A 57 9.23 14.71 -14.43
N TRP A 58 8.30 15.65 -14.23
CA TRP A 58 7.85 16.05 -12.91
C TRP A 58 7.06 14.95 -12.18
N LEU A 59 6.17 14.24 -12.90
CA LEU A 59 5.42 13.11 -12.32
C LEU A 59 6.34 11.94 -11.98
N VAL A 60 7.31 11.65 -12.87
CA VAL A 60 8.33 10.63 -12.62
C VAL A 60 9.16 10.98 -11.38
N ARG A 61 9.59 12.23 -11.24
CA ARG A 61 10.31 12.71 -10.04
C ARG A 61 9.46 12.58 -8.78
N LEU A 62 8.19 12.98 -8.83
CA LEU A 62 7.28 12.85 -7.69
C LEU A 62 7.16 11.39 -7.24
N GLY A 63 6.96 10.46 -8.19
CA GLY A 63 6.90 9.04 -7.87
C GLY A 63 8.23 8.47 -7.35
N ASN A 64 9.37 8.92 -7.87
CA ASN A 64 10.69 8.52 -7.36
C ASN A 64 10.90 9.02 -5.92
N VAL A 65 10.63 10.30 -5.65
CA VAL A 65 10.73 10.88 -4.30
C VAL A 65 9.82 10.16 -3.31
N TRP A 66 8.57 9.86 -3.70
CA TRP A 66 7.65 9.08 -2.89
C TRP A 66 8.27 7.74 -2.50
N VAL A 67 8.75 6.99 -3.49
CA VAL A 67 9.28 5.64 -3.24
C VAL A 67 10.60 5.67 -2.46
N GLU A 68 11.50 6.60 -2.75
CA GLU A 68 12.75 6.77 -2.01
C GLU A 68 12.46 7.14 -0.55
N LEU A 69 11.57 8.09 -0.29
CA LEU A 69 11.19 8.49 1.07
C LEU A 69 10.69 7.29 1.89
N PHE A 70 9.70 6.56 1.37
CA PHE A 70 9.04 5.49 2.10
C PHE A 70 9.87 4.20 2.19
N ARG A 71 10.79 3.94 1.25
CA ARG A 71 11.69 2.77 1.31
C ARG A 71 12.91 2.97 2.21
N ASN A 72 13.35 4.22 2.39
CA ASN A 72 14.58 4.52 3.13
C ASN A 72 14.35 4.76 4.64
N ILE A 73 13.10 4.92 5.08
CA ILE A 73 12.76 5.11 6.50
C ILE A 73 12.21 3.79 7.07
N PRO A 74 12.75 3.26 8.19
CA PRO A 74 12.23 2.06 8.84
C PRO A 74 10.74 2.18 9.20
N LEU A 75 9.96 1.11 8.99
CA LEU A 75 8.51 1.12 9.22
C LEU A 75 8.13 1.57 10.63
N LEU A 76 8.87 1.10 11.64
CA LEU A 76 8.64 1.50 13.03
C LEU A 76 8.75 3.01 13.20
N VAL A 77 9.81 3.62 12.64
CA VAL A 77 10.01 5.07 12.66
C VAL A 77 8.83 5.78 11.98
N GLN A 78 8.32 5.26 10.86
CA GLN A 78 7.16 5.84 10.20
C GLN A 78 5.91 5.80 11.07
N ILE A 79 5.62 4.68 11.74
CA ILE A 79 4.48 4.58 12.66
C ILE A 79 4.62 5.63 13.78
N PHE A 80 5.82 5.80 14.35
CA PHE A 80 6.08 6.85 15.33
C PHE A 80 5.86 8.26 14.77
N LEU A 81 6.35 8.55 13.57
CA LEU A 81 6.16 9.85 12.92
C LEU A 81 4.68 10.14 12.67
N TRP A 82 3.94 9.17 12.13
CA TRP A 82 2.52 9.32 11.82
C TRP A 82 1.67 9.48 13.08
N TYR A 83 1.97 8.75 14.14
CA TYR A 83 1.18 8.78 15.37
C TYR A 83 1.52 9.97 16.27
N PHE A 84 2.81 10.30 16.44
CA PHE A 84 3.23 11.32 17.42
C PHE A 84 3.66 12.65 16.80
N VAL A 85 4.26 12.65 15.62
CA VAL A 85 4.88 13.86 15.02
C VAL A 85 3.92 14.59 14.09
N VAL A 86 3.28 13.87 13.17
CA VAL A 86 2.36 14.44 12.17
C VAL A 86 1.22 15.22 12.81
N PRO A 87 0.48 14.71 13.81
CA PRO A 87 -0.57 15.46 14.49
C PRO A 87 -0.06 16.72 15.20
N LYS A 88 1.18 16.69 15.70
CA LYS A 88 1.79 17.84 16.37
C LYS A 88 2.15 18.95 15.36
N MET A 89 2.62 18.57 14.18
CA MET A 89 3.03 19.51 13.12
C MET A 89 1.85 20.03 12.29
N ILE A 90 0.82 19.22 12.09
CA ILE A 90 -0.33 19.52 11.23
C ILE A 90 -1.58 19.57 12.11
N PRO A 91 -2.10 20.76 12.46
CA PRO A 91 -3.23 20.88 13.39
C PRO A 91 -4.48 20.11 12.98
N SER A 92 -4.76 19.97 11.67
CA SER A 92 -5.91 19.21 11.16
C SER A 92 -5.79 17.69 11.39
N MET A 93 -4.59 17.18 11.65
CA MET A 93 -4.35 15.76 11.89
C MET A 93 -4.48 15.38 13.37
N LYS A 94 -4.69 16.34 14.29
CA LYS A 94 -4.85 16.09 15.74
C LYS A 94 -6.09 15.30 16.09
N GLU A 95 -7.19 15.60 15.41
CA GLU A 95 -8.49 14.97 15.64
C GLU A 95 -8.65 13.65 14.86
N VAL A 96 -7.65 13.27 14.06
CA VAL A 96 -7.70 12.05 13.25
C VAL A 96 -7.50 10.84 14.18
N PRO A 97 -8.38 9.82 14.14
CA PRO A 97 -8.22 8.63 14.97
C PRO A 97 -6.88 7.94 14.75
N GLY A 98 -6.24 7.49 15.83
CA GLY A 98 -4.94 6.82 15.77
C GLY A 98 -4.92 5.62 14.83
N PHE A 99 -6.03 4.89 14.73
CA PHE A 99 -6.23 3.82 13.74
C PHE A 99 -5.94 4.29 12.31
N VAL A 100 -6.51 5.43 11.90
CA VAL A 100 -6.33 5.98 10.55
C VAL A 100 -4.88 6.40 10.32
N LEU A 101 -4.24 7.02 11.31
CA LEU A 101 -2.82 7.40 11.22
C LEU A 101 -1.91 6.19 11.01
N VAL A 102 -2.16 5.10 11.73
CA VAL A 102 -1.42 3.83 11.58
C VAL A 102 -1.70 3.18 10.22
N VAL A 103 -2.96 3.18 9.76
CA VAL A 103 -3.35 2.70 8.43
C VAL A 103 -2.63 3.48 7.32
N LEU A 104 -2.53 4.81 7.44
CA LEU A 104 -1.79 5.64 6.48
C LEU A 104 -0.29 5.35 6.52
N ALA A 105 0.29 5.19 7.71
CA ALA A 105 1.71 4.85 7.87
C ALA A 105 2.05 3.52 7.18
N LEU A 106 1.31 2.45 7.51
CA LEU A 106 1.48 1.12 6.94
C LEU A 106 1.17 1.11 5.44
N GLY A 107 0.11 1.79 5.03
CA GLY A 107 -0.34 1.87 3.65
C GLY A 107 0.69 2.56 2.76
N PHE A 108 1.19 3.73 3.15
CA PHE A 108 2.19 4.45 2.38
C PHE A 108 3.55 3.75 2.36
N PHE A 109 3.99 3.17 3.48
CA PHE A 109 5.17 2.33 3.50
C PHE A 109 5.09 1.19 2.47
N THR A 110 3.98 0.46 2.48
CA THR A 110 3.76 -0.69 1.59
C THR A 110 3.56 -0.26 0.15
N SER A 111 2.93 0.91 -0.08
CA SER A 111 2.71 1.48 -1.42
C SER A 111 4.00 1.62 -2.22
N ALA A 112 5.13 1.88 -1.54
CA ALA A 112 6.41 2.04 -2.21
C ALA A 112 6.93 0.75 -2.84
N ARG A 113 6.66 -0.41 -2.21
CA ARG A 113 6.96 -1.73 -2.78
C ARG A 113 6.03 -2.07 -3.95
N ILE A 114 4.74 -1.79 -3.79
CA ILE A 114 3.74 -1.99 -4.86
C ILE A 114 4.08 -1.11 -6.07
N ALA A 115 4.52 0.12 -5.86
CA ALA A 115 4.95 1.02 -6.93
C ALA A 115 6.13 0.45 -7.73
N GLU A 116 7.08 -0.25 -7.09
CA GLU A 116 8.15 -0.95 -7.80
C GLU A 116 7.63 -2.13 -8.61
N GLN A 117 6.69 -2.90 -8.08
CA GLN A 117 6.08 -4.03 -8.80
C GLN A 117 5.31 -3.52 -10.04
N VAL A 118 4.52 -2.46 -9.89
CA VAL A 118 3.80 -1.82 -11.01
C VAL A 118 4.78 -1.32 -12.06
N ARG A 119 5.83 -0.62 -11.65
CA ARG A 119 6.89 -0.14 -12.56
C ARG A 119 7.54 -1.30 -13.31
N ALA A 120 7.90 -2.38 -12.61
CA ALA A 120 8.48 -3.58 -13.21
C ALA A 120 7.51 -4.27 -14.18
N GLY A 121 6.23 -4.38 -13.82
CA GLY A 121 5.18 -4.95 -14.68
C GLY A 121 4.98 -4.16 -15.97
N VAL A 122 4.99 -2.84 -15.91
CA VAL A 122 4.94 -1.99 -17.12
C VAL A 122 6.21 -2.15 -17.97
N GLN A 123 7.38 -2.23 -17.35
CA GLN A 123 8.67 -2.40 -18.05
C GLN A 123 8.83 -3.79 -18.69
N ALA A 124 8.14 -4.81 -18.18
CA ALA A 124 8.12 -6.15 -18.75
C ALA A 124 7.34 -6.23 -20.07
N LEU A 125 6.48 -5.25 -20.37
CA LEU A 125 5.73 -5.23 -21.61
C LEU A 125 6.61 -4.87 -22.82
N PRO A 126 6.41 -5.50 -23.99
CA PRO A 126 7.13 -5.14 -25.20
C PRO A 126 6.90 -3.67 -25.56
N ARG A 127 8.00 -2.91 -25.79
CA ARG A 127 7.94 -1.48 -26.16
C ARG A 127 7.05 -1.23 -27.40
N GLY A 128 6.96 -2.21 -28.30
CA GLY A 128 6.09 -2.19 -29.48
C GLY A 128 4.61 -1.94 -29.19
N GLN A 129 4.09 -2.39 -28.03
CA GLN A 129 2.68 -2.19 -27.67
C GLN A 129 2.32 -0.70 -27.57
N ARG A 130 3.24 0.10 -27.02
CA ARG A 130 3.06 1.54 -26.91
C ARG A 130 3.13 2.21 -28.28
N TYR A 131 4.10 1.84 -29.13
CA TYR A 131 4.21 2.38 -30.48
C TYR A 131 3.01 2.03 -31.35
N ALA A 132 2.50 0.80 -31.27
CA ALA A 132 1.29 0.38 -31.96
C ALA A 132 0.06 1.19 -31.51
N SER A 133 -0.10 1.42 -30.20
CA SER A 133 -1.18 2.25 -29.67
C SER A 133 -1.13 3.69 -30.21
N MET A 134 0.06 4.29 -30.24
CA MET A 134 0.25 5.64 -30.78
C MET A 134 0.01 5.69 -32.30
N ALA A 135 0.35 4.63 -33.05
CA ALA A 135 0.05 4.53 -34.49
C ALA A 135 -1.46 4.43 -34.78
N LEU A 136 -2.24 3.88 -33.84
CA LEU A 136 -3.71 3.87 -33.88
C LEU A 136 -4.34 5.21 -33.44
N GLY A 137 -3.53 6.24 -33.16
CA GLY A 137 -4.00 7.56 -32.77
C GLY A 137 -4.33 7.72 -31.28
N PHE A 138 -3.97 6.76 -30.42
CA PHE A 138 -4.20 6.90 -28.99
C PHE A 138 -3.27 7.94 -28.37
N THR A 139 -3.84 8.80 -27.52
CA THR A 139 -3.07 9.66 -26.62
C THR A 139 -2.29 8.82 -25.60
N THR A 140 -1.31 9.43 -24.91
CA THR A 140 -0.55 8.73 -23.86
C THR A 140 -1.47 8.24 -22.74
N ALA A 141 -2.44 9.06 -22.31
CA ALA A 141 -3.40 8.67 -21.28
C ALA A 141 -4.28 7.50 -21.72
N GLN A 142 -4.76 7.50 -22.96
CA GLN A 142 -5.54 6.40 -23.53
C GLN A 142 -4.70 5.13 -23.67
N THR A 143 -3.45 5.24 -24.14
CA THR A 143 -2.51 4.12 -24.24
C THR A 143 -2.28 3.46 -22.88
N TYR A 144 -2.10 4.27 -21.82
CA TYR A 144 -1.94 3.76 -20.47
C TYR A 144 -3.23 3.11 -19.94
N ARG A 145 -4.37 3.79 -20.07
CA ARG A 145 -5.65 3.31 -19.54
C ARG A 145 -6.14 2.03 -20.21
N TYR A 146 -6.02 1.94 -21.54
CA TYR A 146 -6.66 0.87 -22.31
C TYR A 146 -5.73 -0.27 -22.70
N VAL A 147 -4.41 -0.06 -22.70
CA VAL A 147 -3.45 -1.07 -23.17
C VAL A 147 -2.43 -1.42 -22.08
N ILE A 148 -1.62 -0.45 -21.65
CA ILE A 148 -0.46 -0.73 -20.80
C ILE A 148 -0.87 -1.15 -19.39
N LEU A 149 -1.74 -0.40 -18.71
CA LEU A 149 -2.11 -0.70 -17.32
C LEU A 149 -2.87 -2.03 -17.20
N PRO A 150 -3.91 -2.33 -18.00
CA PRO A 150 -4.59 -3.62 -17.92
C PRO A 150 -3.66 -4.81 -18.12
N MET A 151 -2.70 -4.70 -19.05
CA MET A 151 -1.72 -5.77 -19.32
C MET A 151 -0.67 -5.87 -18.21
N ALA A 152 -0.16 -4.75 -17.72
CA ALA A 152 0.78 -4.73 -16.60
C ALA A 152 0.16 -5.30 -15.32
N PHE A 153 -1.12 -4.98 -15.04
CA PHE A 153 -1.84 -5.54 -13.89
C PHE A 153 -1.92 -7.06 -13.93
N ARG A 154 -2.15 -7.65 -15.10
CA ARG A 154 -2.16 -9.12 -15.27
C ARG A 154 -0.80 -9.77 -14.95
N ILE A 155 0.30 -9.04 -15.16
CA ILE A 155 1.65 -9.52 -14.86
C ILE A 155 1.95 -9.42 -13.35
N ILE A 156 1.47 -8.37 -12.68
CA ILE A 156 1.82 -8.10 -11.27
C ILE A 156 0.87 -8.74 -10.24
N ILE A 157 -0.35 -9.15 -10.64
CA ILE A 157 -1.30 -9.78 -9.69
C ILE A 157 -0.72 -11.04 -9.04
N PRO A 158 -0.11 -12.00 -9.77
CA PRO A 158 0.47 -13.18 -9.13
C PRO A 158 1.54 -12.86 -8.07
N PRO A 159 2.58 -12.06 -8.34
CA PRO A 159 3.60 -11.72 -7.33
C PRO A 159 3.12 -10.76 -6.22
N LEU A 160 1.93 -10.18 -6.34
CA LEU A 160 1.30 -9.43 -5.23
C LEU A 160 0.75 -10.35 -4.13
N THR A 161 0.54 -11.64 -4.44
CA THR A 161 -0.05 -12.64 -3.53
C THR A 161 0.97 -13.61 -2.90
N SER A 162 2.22 -13.58 -3.34
CA SER A 162 3.33 -14.43 -2.84
C SER A 162 4.14 -13.73 -1.76
#